data_AF-A0A613GK12-F1
#
_entry.id   AF-A0A613GK12-F1
#
_cell.length_a   1.000
_cell.length_b   1.000
_cell.length_c   1.000
_cell.angle_alpha   90.00
_cell.angle_beta   90.00
_cell.angle_gamma   90.00
#
_symmetry.space_group_name_H-M   'P 1'
#
loop_
_entity.id
_entity.type
_entity.pdbx_description
1 polymer ?
#
loop_
_entity_poly.entity_id
_entity_poly.type
_entity_poly.pdbx_seq_one_letter_code
_entity_poly.pdbx_strand_id
1 'polypeptide(L)'
;MKEVKIYTIVSDQLSPPITGESFCTDMVRHSDYAELDAKYAALAADNDKAMESLKQANAVVKLAHEKFSAMAAENTALKKSDVEFNEYCRRECEDVGDTWVDDFTETPATDAFLAEVRASAIPEGYALVPQQIFLEPSDIELICSQCGDGHESGYGDFTDGLLWVGNIQRDDGSIVHGLHISSADYTEEGGVTVCEFAAQPRKGGAV
;
A
#
# COMPACT_ATOMS: atom_id res chain seq x y z
N MET A 1 7.53 -39.43 -18.47
CA MET A 1 7.72 -40.13 -17.18
C MET A 1 8.87 -39.45 -16.45
N LYS A 2 8.64 -38.88 -15.26
CA LYS A 2 9.73 -38.37 -14.41
C LYS A 2 10.55 -39.57 -13.92
N GLU A 3 11.86 -39.46 -13.97
CA GLU A 3 12.79 -40.49 -13.48
C GLU A 3 12.57 -40.69 -11.97
N VAL A 4 12.12 -41.89 -11.57
CA VAL A 4 11.90 -42.22 -10.15
C VAL A 4 13.25 -42.64 -9.57
N LYS A 5 13.80 -41.83 -8.65
CA LYS A 5 15.04 -42.14 -7.94
C LYS A 5 14.71 -42.82 -6.61
N ILE A 6 15.15 -44.07 -6.46
CA ILE A 6 15.01 -44.85 -5.22
C ILE A 6 16.31 -44.70 -4.42
N TYR A 7 16.20 -44.24 -3.18
CA TYR A 7 17.34 -44.07 -2.27
C TYR A 7 17.17 -45.00 -1.06
N THR A 8 18.25 -45.65 -0.63
CA THR A 8 18.31 -46.37 0.65
C THR A 8 18.91 -45.44 1.69
N ILE A 9 18.21 -45.21 2.79
CA ILE A 9 18.66 -44.35 3.90
C ILE A 9 18.36 -45.06 5.22
N VAL A 10 19.23 -44.90 6.21
CA VAL A 10 19.06 -45.46 7.55
C VAL A 10 18.12 -44.58 8.39
N SER A 11 17.35 -45.21 9.28
CA SER A 11 16.26 -44.57 10.04
C SER A 11 16.72 -43.38 10.90
N ASP A 12 17.96 -43.42 11.39
CA ASP A 12 18.57 -42.36 12.20
C ASP A 12 18.87 -41.07 11.42
N GLN A 13 18.89 -41.12 10.08
CA GLN A 13 19.11 -39.97 9.21
C GLN A 13 17.79 -39.30 8.76
N LEU A 14 16.66 -39.83 9.22
CA LEU A 14 15.32 -39.29 8.95
C LEU A 14 14.83 -38.48 10.15
N SER A 15 14.00 -37.47 9.90
CA SER A 15 13.39 -36.66 10.95
C SER A 15 11.85 -36.70 10.84
N PRO A 16 11.13 -37.26 11.83
CA PRO A 16 11.63 -38.00 13.00
C PRO A 16 12.13 -39.42 12.64
N PRO A 17 12.97 -40.07 13.46
CA PRO A 17 13.41 -41.46 13.22
C PRO A 17 12.24 -42.46 13.23
N ILE A 18 12.26 -43.46 12.34
CA ILE A 18 11.22 -44.48 12.28
C ILE A 18 11.39 -45.47 13.43
N THR A 19 10.34 -45.60 14.25
CA THR A 19 10.20 -46.64 15.28
C THR A 19 9.01 -47.55 14.95
N GLY A 20 9.16 -48.50 14.02
CA GLY A 20 8.11 -49.50 13.74
C GLY A 20 8.13 -50.08 12.32
N GLU A 21 7.44 -51.23 12.15
CA GLU A 21 7.19 -51.85 10.84
C GLU A 21 5.97 -51.20 10.16
N SER A 22 6.22 -50.44 9.08
CA SER A 22 5.25 -49.87 8.13
C SER A 22 4.45 -48.61 8.55
N PHE A 23 4.68 -47.50 7.83
CA PHE A 23 3.65 -46.75 7.11
C PHE A 23 4.31 -45.79 6.10
N CYS A 24 3.63 -45.49 4.97
CA CYS A 24 4.04 -44.43 4.06
C CYS A 24 3.95 -43.09 4.81
N THR A 25 5.08 -42.59 5.26
CA THR A 25 5.23 -41.24 5.79
C THR A 25 6.12 -40.47 4.82
N ASP A 26 5.70 -39.28 4.38
CA ASP A 26 6.59 -38.39 3.62
C ASP A 26 7.71 -37.95 4.57
N MET A 27 8.91 -38.50 4.38
CA MET A 27 10.04 -38.26 5.26
C MET A 27 11.07 -37.36 4.59
N VAL A 28 11.52 -36.35 5.32
CA VAL A 28 12.57 -35.42 4.91
C VAL A 28 13.89 -35.91 5.50
N ARG A 29 14.99 -35.82 4.73
CA ARG A 29 16.32 -36.12 5.26
C ARG A 29 16.68 -35.11 6.33
N HIS A 30 17.36 -35.55 7.39
CA HIS A 30 17.84 -34.65 8.44
C HIS A 30 18.70 -33.51 7.88
N SER A 31 19.52 -33.78 6.86
CA SER A 31 20.31 -32.75 6.16
C SER A 31 19.45 -31.66 5.54
N ASP A 32 18.38 -32.05 4.85
CA ASP A 32 17.54 -31.14 4.08
C ASP A 32 16.70 -30.28 5.03
N TYR A 33 16.27 -30.85 6.16
CA TYR A 33 15.60 -30.12 7.24
C TYR A 33 16.54 -29.13 7.93
N ALA A 34 17.77 -29.53 8.25
CA ALA A 34 18.76 -28.63 8.86
C ALA A 34 19.14 -27.47 7.93
N GLU A 35 19.25 -27.73 6.61
CA GLU A 35 19.46 -26.67 5.62
C GLU A 35 18.25 -25.72 5.53
N LEU A 36 17.04 -26.24 5.62
CA LEU A 36 15.81 -25.44 5.61
C LEU A 36 15.73 -24.54 6.85
N ASP A 37 16.01 -25.08 8.04
CA ASP A 37 16.04 -24.32 9.30
C ASP A 37 17.08 -23.20 9.27
N ALA A 38 18.28 -23.48 8.72
CA ALA A 38 19.31 -22.47 8.53
C ALA A 38 18.85 -21.35 7.58
N LYS A 39 18.12 -21.68 6.50
CA LYS A 39 17.55 -20.69 5.59
C LYS A 39 16.45 -19.86 6.27
N TYR A 40 15.59 -20.47 7.07
CA TYR A 40 14.57 -19.75 7.84
C TYR A 40 15.20 -18.79 8.86
N ALA A 41 16.22 -19.22 9.57
CA ALA A 41 16.95 -18.37 10.51
C ALA A 41 17.61 -17.17 9.80
N ALA A 42 18.23 -17.40 8.64
CA ALA A 42 18.82 -16.34 7.83
C ALA A 42 17.75 -15.36 7.31
N LEU A 43 16.62 -15.87 6.80
CA LEU A 43 15.51 -15.05 6.33
C LEU A 43 14.90 -14.21 7.45
N ALA A 44 14.73 -14.78 8.65
CA ALA A 44 14.25 -14.05 9.81
C ALA A 44 15.20 -12.89 10.18
N ALA A 45 16.51 -13.15 10.22
CA ALA A 45 17.51 -12.12 10.51
C ALA A 45 17.54 -11.01 9.43
N ASP A 46 17.43 -11.37 8.15
CA ASP A 46 17.35 -10.40 7.06
C ASP A 46 16.06 -9.57 7.11
N ASN A 47 14.93 -10.19 7.45
CA ASN A 47 13.67 -9.48 7.65
C ASN A 47 13.75 -8.47 8.81
N ASP A 48 14.37 -8.85 9.93
CA ASP A 48 14.59 -7.94 11.06
C ASP A 48 15.45 -6.73 10.65
N LYS A 49 16.51 -6.99 9.88
CA LYS A 49 17.38 -5.93 9.35
C LYS A 49 16.65 -5.02 8.36
N ALA A 50 15.80 -5.59 7.51
CA ALA A 50 14.98 -4.84 6.56
C ALA A 50 13.96 -3.95 7.31
N MET A 51 13.30 -4.49 8.34
CA MET A 51 12.37 -3.73 9.18
C MET A 51 13.07 -2.57 9.89
N GLU A 52 14.27 -2.79 10.43
CA GLU A 52 15.02 -1.71 11.08
C GLU A 52 15.48 -0.63 10.09
N SER A 53 15.93 -1.04 8.90
CA SER A 53 16.28 -0.10 7.82
C SER A 53 15.07 0.74 7.38
N LEU A 54 13.89 0.12 7.30
CA LEU A 54 12.64 0.82 6.99
C LEU A 54 12.25 1.83 8.07
N LYS A 55 12.41 1.48 9.35
CA LYS A 55 12.16 2.42 10.47
C LYS A 55 13.08 3.64 10.38
N GLN A 56 14.37 3.42 10.11
CA GLN A 56 15.35 4.50 9.96
C GLN A 56 15.01 5.38 8.75
N ALA A 57 14.68 4.78 7.61
CA ALA A 57 14.25 5.51 6.42
C ALA A 57 13.01 6.38 6.71
N ASN A 58 12.02 5.83 7.42
CA ASN A 58 10.81 6.57 7.80
C ASN A 58 11.12 7.77 8.71
N ALA A 59 12.04 7.62 9.66
CA ALA A 59 12.49 8.72 10.51
C ALA A 59 13.19 9.83 9.70
N VAL A 60 14.03 9.46 8.73
CA VAL A 60 14.71 10.42 7.83
C VAL A 60 13.69 11.16 6.97
N VAL A 61 12.72 10.46 6.39
CA VAL A 61 11.65 11.07 5.57
C VAL A 61 10.82 12.04 6.40
N LYS A 62 10.44 11.67 7.63
CA LYS A 62 9.71 12.56 8.54
C LYS A 62 10.50 13.84 8.84
N LEU A 63 11.78 13.71 9.19
CA LEU A 63 12.64 14.87 9.45
C LEU A 63 12.80 15.75 8.21
N ALA A 64 12.96 15.16 7.03
CA ALA A 64 13.03 15.89 5.78
C ALA A 64 11.73 16.67 5.54
N HIS A 65 10.56 16.04 5.74
CA HIS A 65 9.27 16.70 5.61
C HIS A 65 9.12 17.89 6.57
N GLU A 66 9.52 17.74 7.83
CA GLU A 66 9.51 18.83 8.82
C GLU A 66 10.41 20.01 8.37
N LYS A 67 11.64 19.73 7.91
CA LYS A 67 12.57 20.75 7.42
C LYS A 67 12.07 21.45 6.15
N PHE A 68 11.52 20.71 5.20
CA PHE A 68 10.95 21.30 3.98
C PHE A 68 9.71 22.13 4.28
N SER A 69 8.88 21.71 5.23
CA SER A 69 7.72 22.49 5.68
C SER A 69 8.14 23.80 6.34
N ALA A 70 9.15 23.78 7.20
CA ALA A 70 9.72 24.99 7.80
C ALA A 70 10.30 25.93 6.73
N MET A 71 11.06 25.39 5.77
CA MET A 71 11.62 26.17 4.66
C MET A 71 10.55 26.76 3.75
N ALA A 72 9.44 26.05 3.51
CA ALA A 72 8.30 26.58 2.78
C ALA A 72 7.63 27.76 3.51
N ALA A 73 7.53 27.68 4.85
CA ALA A 73 7.01 28.77 5.66
C ALA A 73 7.96 29.98 5.64
N GLU A 74 9.28 29.77 5.76
CA GLU A 74 10.29 30.82 5.65
C GLU A 74 10.26 31.50 4.27
N ASN A 75 10.17 30.73 3.18
CA ASN A 75 10.03 31.29 1.82
C ASN A 75 8.75 32.14 1.66
N THR A 76 7.65 31.71 2.27
CA THR A 76 6.40 32.48 2.25
C THR A 76 6.55 33.80 3.03
N ALA A 77 7.23 33.75 4.19
CA ALA A 77 7.51 34.94 4.99
C ALA A 77 8.47 35.91 4.29
N LEU A 78 9.51 35.40 3.62
CA LEU A 78 10.44 36.20 2.83
C LEU A 78 9.73 36.91 1.67
N LYS A 79 8.92 36.18 0.87
CA LYS A 79 8.12 36.78 -0.20
C LYS A 79 7.20 37.89 0.31
N LYS A 80 6.62 37.71 1.49
CA LYS A 80 5.81 38.75 2.13
C LYS A 80 6.66 39.97 2.53
N SER A 81 7.84 39.75 3.08
CA SER A 81 8.79 40.82 3.41
C SER A 81 9.26 41.59 2.17
N ASP A 82 9.47 40.92 1.03
CA ASP A 82 9.82 41.57 -0.25
C ASP A 82 8.69 42.49 -0.73
N VAL A 83 7.43 42.06 -0.60
CA VAL A 83 6.26 42.91 -0.89
C VAL A 83 6.24 44.15 0.00
N GLU A 84 6.39 43.97 1.31
CA GLU A 84 6.41 45.08 2.28
C GLU A 84 7.58 46.04 2.01
N PHE A 85 8.74 45.52 1.60
CA PHE A 85 9.90 46.33 1.22
C PHE A 85 9.65 47.15 -0.05
N ASN A 86 9.09 46.53 -1.10
CA ASN A 86 8.73 47.25 -2.32
C ASN A 86 7.69 48.34 -2.06
N GLU A 87 6.70 48.09 -1.22
CA GLU A 87 5.73 49.11 -0.80
C GLU A 87 6.40 50.28 -0.06
N TYR A 88 7.34 49.98 0.84
CA TYR A 88 8.11 51.01 1.53
C TYR A 88 8.93 51.86 0.55
N CYS A 89 9.71 51.22 -0.33
CA CYS A 89 10.55 51.92 -1.31
C CYS A 89 9.72 52.75 -2.30
N ARG A 90 8.56 52.25 -2.74
CA ARG A 90 7.64 53.01 -3.58
C ARG A 90 7.23 54.32 -2.94
N ARG A 91 6.84 54.28 -1.66
CA ARG A 91 6.42 55.47 -0.92
C ARG A 91 7.55 56.49 -0.77
N GLU A 92 8.76 56.03 -0.43
CA GLU A 92 9.92 56.93 -0.28
C GLU A 92 10.37 57.54 -1.63
N CYS A 93 10.25 56.80 -2.75
CA CYS A 93 10.53 57.31 -4.09
C CYS A 93 9.48 58.36 -4.54
N GLU A 94 8.20 58.13 -4.26
CA GLU A 94 7.12 59.08 -4.54
C GLU A 94 7.37 60.43 -3.86
N ASP A 95 7.87 60.42 -2.62
CA ASP A 95 8.16 61.63 -1.84
C ASP A 95 9.27 62.51 -2.45
N VAL A 96 10.16 61.93 -3.27
CA VAL A 96 11.23 62.64 -4.00
C VAL A 96 10.92 62.86 -5.49
N GLY A 97 9.72 62.48 -5.94
CA GLY A 97 9.27 62.62 -7.33
C GLY A 97 9.89 61.61 -8.30
N ASP A 98 10.43 60.51 -7.79
CA ASP A 98 10.97 59.40 -8.57
C ASP A 98 9.99 58.22 -8.59
N THR A 99 10.19 57.25 -9.49
CA THR A 99 9.31 56.07 -9.62
C THR A 99 10.05 54.79 -9.27
N TRP A 100 9.56 54.07 -8.26
CA TRP A 100 10.06 52.74 -7.92
C TRP A 100 9.56 51.67 -8.91
N VAL A 101 10.41 50.68 -9.19
CA VAL A 101 10.05 49.48 -9.95
C VAL A 101 10.15 48.30 -9.00
N ASP A 102 9.03 47.61 -8.80
CA ASP A 102 9.00 46.43 -7.95
C ASP A 102 9.91 45.33 -8.51
N ASP A 103 10.70 44.73 -7.63
CA ASP A 103 11.48 43.51 -7.91
C ASP A 103 11.13 42.45 -6.87
N PHE A 104 10.84 41.23 -7.33
CA PHE A 104 10.38 40.15 -6.46
C PHE A 104 11.28 38.93 -6.58
N THR A 105 11.66 38.35 -5.43
CA THR A 105 12.34 37.06 -5.41
C THR A 105 11.35 35.93 -5.74
N GLU A 106 11.37 35.46 -6.98
CA GLU A 106 10.56 34.30 -7.39
C GLU A 106 11.20 32.97 -6.99
N THR A 107 10.39 31.99 -6.58
CA THR A 107 10.84 30.62 -6.24
C THR A 107 10.00 29.54 -6.95
N PRO A 108 9.95 29.54 -8.29
CA PRO A 108 8.98 28.75 -9.06
C PRO A 108 9.13 27.23 -8.86
N ALA A 109 10.36 26.74 -8.68
CA ALA A 109 10.61 25.33 -8.41
C ALA A 109 10.01 24.87 -7.07
N THR A 110 10.15 25.68 -6.02
CA THR A 110 9.57 25.40 -4.70
C THR A 110 8.05 25.46 -4.75
N ASP A 111 7.49 26.46 -5.45
CA ASP A 111 6.05 26.63 -5.56
C ASP A 111 5.39 25.46 -6.31
N ALA A 112 6.01 25.02 -7.40
CA ALA A 112 5.57 23.85 -8.17
C ALA A 112 5.64 22.56 -7.34
N PHE A 113 6.74 22.34 -6.62
CA PHE A 113 6.90 21.18 -5.74
C PHE A 113 5.84 21.15 -4.62
N LEU A 114 5.60 22.28 -3.96
CA LEU A 114 4.58 22.36 -2.91
C LEU A 114 3.16 22.15 -3.44
N ALA A 115 2.88 22.61 -4.66
CA ALA A 115 1.59 22.34 -5.32
C ALA A 115 1.40 20.84 -5.60
N GLU A 116 2.44 20.16 -6.08
CA GLU A 116 2.42 18.71 -6.32
C GLU A 116 2.25 17.90 -5.03
N VAL A 117 2.99 18.27 -3.97
CA VAL A 117 2.88 17.63 -2.65
C VAL A 117 1.47 17.81 -2.08
N ARG A 118 0.89 19.01 -2.15
CA ARG A 118 -0.50 19.26 -1.72
C ARG A 118 -1.52 18.47 -2.54
N ALA A 119 -1.33 18.35 -3.85
CA ALA A 119 -2.20 17.55 -4.72
C ALA A 119 -2.11 16.04 -4.46
N SER A 120 -1.04 15.59 -3.79
CA SER A 120 -0.81 14.20 -3.42
C SER A 120 -1.10 13.89 -1.95
N ALA A 121 -1.38 14.92 -1.14
CA ALA A 121 -1.66 14.77 0.28
C ALA A 121 -3.08 14.25 0.50
N ILE A 122 -3.23 13.34 1.47
CA ILE A 122 -4.53 12.89 1.95
C ILE A 122 -5.12 14.03 2.79
N PRO A 123 -6.35 14.49 2.52
CA PRO A 123 -6.94 15.57 3.29
C PRO A 123 -7.10 15.21 4.77
N GLU A 124 -7.06 16.22 5.63
CA GLU A 124 -7.24 16.02 7.07
C GLU A 124 -8.60 15.36 7.35
N GLY A 125 -8.60 14.31 8.18
CA GLY A 125 -9.78 13.49 8.47
C GLY A 125 -10.03 12.31 7.51
N TYR A 126 -9.23 12.16 6.45
CA TYR A 126 -9.30 11.01 5.54
C TYR A 126 -8.26 9.95 5.89
N ALA A 127 -8.62 8.67 5.74
CA ALA A 127 -7.73 7.53 5.94
C ALA A 127 -7.51 6.78 4.62
N LEU A 128 -6.30 6.27 4.38
CA LEU A 128 -5.97 5.45 3.19
C LEU A 128 -6.75 4.15 3.15
N VAL A 129 -7.03 3.58 4.32
CA VAL A 129 -7.79 2.35 4.48
C VAL A 129 -8.91 2.66 5.48
N PRO A 130 -10.16 2.27 5.20
CA PRO A 130 -11.25 2.43 6.15
C PRO A 130 -10.92 1.70 7.46
N GLN A 131 -11.17 2.35 8.61
CA GLN A 131 -10.98 1.69 9.90
C GLN A 131 -11.98 0.56 10.14
N GLN A 132 -13.17 0.67 9.55
CA GLN A 132 -14.24 -0.31 9.60
C GLN A 132 -14.98 -0.28 8.26
N ILE A 133 -15.45 -1.44 7.80
CA ILE A 133 -16.34 -1.57 6.65
C ILE A 133 -17.62 -2.21 7.16
N PHE A 134 -18.75 -1.59 6.85
CA PHE A 134 -20.06 -2.18 7.08
C PHE A 134 -20.44 -3.02 5.86
N LEU A 135 -20.81 -4.27 6.09
CA LEU A 135 -21.31 -5.18 5.06
C LEU A 135 -22.76 -5.53 5.40
N GLU A 136 -23.67 -5.33 4.46
CA GLU A 136 -25.06 -5.78 4.63
C GLU A 136 -25.15 -7.31 4.45
N PRO A 137 -26.25 -7.95 4.90
CA PRO A 137 -26.38 -9.40 4.78
C PRO A 137 -26.22 -9.93 3.34
N SER A 138 -26.65 -9.17 2.33
CA SER A 138 -26.45 -9.45 0.90
C SER A 138 -24.96 -9.48 0.51
N ASP A 139 -24.17 -8.52 1.01
CA ASP A 139 -22.72 -8.46 0.75
C ASP A 139 -21.99 -9.66 1.38
N ILE A 140 -22.44 -10.06 2.57
CA ILE A 140 -21.91 -11.26 3.26
C ILE A 140 -22.25 -12.51 2.44
N GLU A 141 -23.46 -12.61 1.89
CA GLU A 141 -23.85 -13.71 1.03
C GLU A 141 -22.98 -13.79 -0.25
N LEU A 142 -22.65 -12.64 -0.85
CA LEU A 142 -21.73 -12.58 -2.00
C LEU A 142 -20.33 -13.11 -1.63
N ILE A 143 -19.81 -12.76 -0.46
CA ILE A 143 -18.53 -13.30 0.03
C ILE A 143 -18.63 -14.81 0.22
N CYS A 144 -19.69 -15.31 0.86
CA CYS A 144 -19.91 -16.74 1.05
C CYS A 144 -20.01 -17.48 -0.30
N SER A 145 -20.63 -16.88 -1.32
CA SER A 145 -20.71 -17.49 -2.65
C SER A 145 -19.37 -17.67 -3.34
N GLN A 146 -18.37 -16.86 -2.97
CA GLN A 146 -17.02 -16.94 -3.53
C GLN A 146 -16.06 -17.79 -2.69
N CYS A 147 -16.28 -17.82 -1.37
CA CYS A 147 -15.32 -18.39 -0.41
C CYS A 147 -15.89 -19.49 0.48
N GLY A 148 -17.11 -19.95 0.21
CA GLY A 148 -17.83 -20.93 1.03
C GLY A 148 -18.39 -20.35 2.33
N ASP A 149 -19.29 -21.11 2.95
CA ASP A 149 -19.90 -20.81 4.25
C ASP A 149 -19.63 -21.90 5.31
N GLY A 150 -18.81 -22.90 4.96
CA GLY A 150 -18.48 -24.05 5.80
C GLY A 150 -19.62 -25.06 5.93
N HIS A 151 -20.66 -24.98 5.10
CA HIS A 151 -21.82 -25.86 5.16
C HIS A 151 -21.88 -26.82 3.97
N GLU A 152 -21.98 -28.13 4.24
CA GLU A 152 -22.01 -29.18 3.21
C GLU A 152 -23.16 -29.06 2.20
N SER A 153 -24.28 -28.43 2.60
CA SER A 153 -25.44 -28.17 1.72
C SER A 153 -25.60 -26.71 1.31
N GLY A 154 -24.62 -25.85 1.62
CA GLY A 154 -24.63 -24.42 1.34
C GLY A 154 -23.65 -24.07 0.22
N TYR A 155 -22.79 -23.09 0.48
CA TYR A 155 -21.71 -22.69 -0.44
C TYR A 155 -20.45 -23.56 -0.31
N GLY A 156 -20.51 -24.62 0.49
CA GLY A 156 -19.43 -25.59 0.65
C GLY A 156 -18.43 -25.18 1.72
N ASP A 157 -17.32 -25.91 1.79
CA ASP A 157 -16.22 -25.65 2.72
C ASP A 157 -15.59 -24.27 2.47
N PHE A 158 -14.99 -23.68 3.51
CA PHE A 158 -14.28 -22.42 3.37
C PHE A 158 -13.06 -22.55 2.45
N THR A 159 -12.92 -21.61 1.53
CA THR A 159 -11.78 -21.46 0.61
C THR A 159 -11.18 -20.06 0.71
N ASP A 160 -9.99 -19.89 0.13
CA ASP A 160 -9.30 -18.60 0.13
C ASP A 160 -10.00 -17.61 -0.83
N GLY A 161 -10.09 -16.34 -0.40
CA GLY A 161 -10.67 -15.25 -1.17
C GLY A 161 -9.70 -14.09 -1.37
N LEU A 162 -9.74 -13.47 -2.54
CA LEU A 162 -8.97 -12.26 -2.84
C LEU A 162 -9.88 -11.04 -2.86
N LEU A 163 -9.64 -10.09 -1.94
CA LEU A 163 -10.33 -8.80 -1.89
C LEU A 163 -9.49 -7.69 -2.52
N TRP A 164 -10.10 -6.84 -3.34
CA TRP A 164 -9.41 -5.67 -3.90
C TRP A 164 -10.36 -4.49 -4.15
N VAL A 165 -9.78 -3.29 -4.16
CA VAL A 165 -10.44 -2.08 -4.64
C VAL A 165 -10.02 -1.83 -6.07
N GLY A 166 -10.98 -1.70 -6.99
CA GLY A 166 -10.65 -1.55 -8.40
C GLY A 166 -11.88 -1.48 -9.30
N ASN A 167 -11.67 -1.76 -10.58
CA ASN A 167 -12.71 -1.76 -11.60
C ASN A 167 -13.03 -3.20 -12.02
N ILE A 168 -14.32 -3.52 -12.16
CA ILE A 168 -14.80 -4.72 -12.84
C ILE A 168 -15.71 -4.30 -13.99
N GLN A 169 -15.57 -4.96 -15.14
CA GLN A 169 -16.50 -4.82 -16.26
C GLN A 169 -17.59 -5.89 -16.13
N ARG A 170 -18.85 -5.47 -16.08
CA ARG A 170 -20.03 -6.36 -16.05
C ARG A 170 -20.35 -6.88 -17.44
N ASP A 171 -21.22 -7.88 -17.50
CA ASP A 171 -21.68 -8.51 -18.74
C ASP A 171 -22.35 -7.53 -19.73
N ASP A 172 -22.96 -6.46 -19.21
CA ASP A 172 -23.57 -5.40 -20.02
C ASP A 172 -22.54 -4.38 -20.56
N GLY A 173 -21.26 -4.57 -20.26
CA GLY A 173 -20.16 -3.69 -20.64
C GLY A 173 -19.97 -2.48 -19.72
N SER A 174 -20.79 -2.32 -18.68
CA SER A 174 -20.61 -1.25 -17.69
C SER A 174 -19.39 -1.53 -16.80
N ILE A 175 -18.71 -0.47 -16.36
CA ILE A 175 -17.55 -0.56 -15.47
C ILE A 175 -17.95 -0.07 -14.09
N VAL A 176 -17.73 -0.90 -13.09
CA VAL A 176 -18.02 -0.60 -11.69
C VAL A 176 -16.73 -0.47 -10.90
N HIS A 177 -16.57 0.68 -10.25
CA HIS A 177 -15.49 0.92 -9.30
C HIS A 177 -15.97 0.59 -7.88
N GLY A 178 -15.22 -0.19 -7.13
CA GLY A 178 -15.68 -0.65 -5.82
C GLY A 178 -14.74 -1.61 -5.13
N LEU A 179 -15.22 -2.17 -4.03
CA LEU A 179 -14.64 -3.33 -3.35
C LEU A 179 -15.19 -4.60 -4.00
N HIS A 180 -14.29 -5.47 -4.42
CA HIS A 180 -14.61 -6.73 -5.09
C HIS A 180 -13.94 -7.91 -4.42
N ILE A 181 -14.51 -9.09 -4.61
CA ILE A 181 -13.97 -10.36 -4.13
C ILE A 181 -14.04 -11.43 -5.22
N SER A 182 -13.04 -12.30 -5.28
CA SER A 182 -13.03 -13.51 -6.11
C SER A 182 -12.50 -14.69 -5.31
N SER A 183 -12.85 -15.90 -5.74
CA SER A 183 -12.16 -17.11 -5.30
C SER A 183 -10.67 -17.03 -5.65
N ALA A 184 -9.80 -17.42 -4.72
CA ALA A 184 -8.36 -17.56 -4.98
C ALA A 184 -8.03 -18.86 -5.72
N ASP A 185 -8.88 -19.88 -5.60
CA ASP A 185 -8.70 -21.18 -6.24
C ASP A 185 -9.14 -21.17 -7.72
N TYR A 186 -10.11 -20.31 -8.06
CA TYR A 186 -10.72 -20.21 -9.40
C TYR A 186 -10.74 -18.77 -9.89
N THR A 187 -9.56 -18.15 -10.00
CA THR A 187 -9.42 -16.75 -10.42
C THR A 187 -10.00 -16.43 -11.81
N GLU A 188 -10.16 -17.45 -12.65
CA GLU A 188 -10.77 -17.36 -13.97
C GLU A 188 -12.29 -17.08 -13.96
N GLU A 189 -12.98 -17.36 -12.86
CA GLU A 189 -14.42 -17.09 -12.71
C GLU A 189 -14.72 -15.59 -12.49
N GLY A 190 -13.66 -14.79 -12.29
CA GLY A 190 -13.77 -13.35 -12.11
C GLY A 190 -14.18 -12.95 -10.69
N GLY A 191 -14.46 -11.68 -10.50
CA GLY A 191 -14.85 -11.12 -9.21
C GLY A 191 -16.29 -10.66 -9.18
N VAL A 192 -16.88 -10.68 -7.98
CA VAL A 192 -18.16 -10.04 -7.69
C VAL A 192 -17.94 -8.73 -6.94
N THR A 193 -18.78 -7.75 -7.21
CA THR A 193 -18.75 -6.47 -6.49
C THR A 193 -19.46 -6.61 -5.16
N VAL A 194 -18.71 -6.45 -4.07
CA VAL A 194 -19.23 -6.43 -2.69
C VAL A 194 -19.81 -5.06 -2.36
N CYS A 195 -19.15 -3.98 -2.79
CA CYS A 195 -19.61 -2.62 -2.51
C CYS A 195 -19.19 -1.68 -3.63
N GLU A 196 -20.13 -0.95 -4.22
CA GLU A 196 -19.84 0.09 -5.21
C GLU A 196 -19.34 1.36 -4.53
N PHE A 197 -18.24 1.92 -5.03
CA PHE A 197 -17.75 3.21 -4.60
C PHE A 197 -18.28 4.30 -5.54
N ALA A 198 -18.59 5.47 -4.97
CA ALA A 198 -18.95 6.63 -5.77
C ALA A 198 -17.85 6.89 -6.82
N ALA A 199 -18.26 7.34 -8.02
CA ALA A 199 -17.34 7.66 -9.09
C ALA A 199 -16.22 8.56 -8.57
N GLN A 200 -14.95 8.15 -8.81
CA GLN A 200 -13.79 8.92 -8.36
C GLN A 200 -13.98 10.40 -8.75
N PRO A 201 -13.81 11.36 -7.82
CA PRO A 201 -13.74 12.76 -8.20
C PRO A 201 -12.61 12.87 -9.21
N ARG A 202 -12.94 13.12 -10.48
CA ARG A 202 -11.93 13.37 -11.51
C ARG A 202 -11.08 14.52 -11.01
N LYS A 203 -9.75 14.37 -10.98
CA LYS A 203 -8.81 15.49 -10.81
C LYS A 203 -9.24 16.59 -11.80
N GLY A 204 -9.80 17.69 -11.28
CA GLY A 204 -10.27 18.80 -12.12
C GLY A 204 -11.50 19.59 -11.63
N GLY A 205 -12.05 19.34 -10.45
CA GLY A 205 -13.05 20.23 -9.84
C GLY A 205 -12.36 21.17 -8.85
N ALA A 206 -11.95 22.36 -9.30
CA ALA A 206 -11.69 23.46 -8.39
C ALA A 206 -13.00 23.79 -7.64
N VAL A 207 -12.93 23.84 -6.31
CA VAL A 207 -13.90 24.58 -5.48
C VAL A 207 -13.21 25.84 -5.01
#